data_AF-A0A955VTC1-F1
#
_entry.id   AF-A0A955VTC1-F1
#
_cell.length_a   1.000
_cell.length_b   1.000
_cell.length_c   1.000
_cell.angle_alpha   90.00
_cell.angle_beta   90.00
_cell.angle_gamma   90.00
#
_symmetry.space_group_name_H-M   'P 1'
#
loop_
_entity.id
_entity.type
_entity.pdbx_description
1 polymer ?
#
loop_
_entity_poly.entity_id
_entity_poly.type
_entity_poly.pdbx_seq_one_letter_code
_entity_poly.pdbx_strand_id
1 'polypeptide(L)'
;MTSLRESPALLALKALLHMFAVWLYLRGLASGPALIAALAMVGVATATATWTRRRLRLRATLGLVGLAVAGAWAISEWLLDSTGLWAGLAPRPTLHGADMAFFGLAAFAAILLLRDLSGRSRLFTVFEAAFVVGAVVFLFAGHRGLTLDQPRFFSDWAWSTGRDPQVILRGVGAVVAGISVLMLLESQRIVKIIASLLTLLLVGGVVYWLIKDLRIEPKIDTGGLGLTNQEQDRQGDKGEGKDGDGGGQDGKGDKGDGKGGGGNGANDGLSGGGAPPTPDPVAVAVFHATYDPPGGILYFR
;
A
#
# COMPACT_ATOMS: atom_id res chain seq x y z
N MET A 1 23.06 -7.00 -33.40
CA MET A 1 22.73 -6.27 -32.15
C MET A 1 23.92 -6.37 -31.22
N THR A 2 24.76 -5.35 -31.20
CA THR A 2 25.95 -5.28 -30.35
C THR A 2 25.51 -5.20 -28.89
N SER A 3 25.81 -6.24 -28.12
CA SER A 3 25.67 -6.25 -26.67
C SER A 3 26.60 -5.18 -26.10
N LEU A 4 26.09 -3.97 -25.90
CA LEU A 4 26.77 -2.98 -25.08
C LEU A 4 26.90 -3.60 -23.69
N ARG A 5 28.14 -3.88 -23.28
CA ARG A 5 28.44 -4.39 -21.95
C ARG A 5 27.85 -3.40 -20.94
N GLU A 6 26.92 -3.85 -20.11
CA GLU A 6 26.47 -3.06 -18.95
C GLU A 6 27.71 -2.59 -18.18
N SER A 7 27.78 -1.31 -17.85
CA SER A 7 28.89 -0.81 -17.03
C SER A 7 28.84 -1.47 -15.65
N PRO A 8 29.98 -1.74 -15.00
CA PRO A 8 30.00 -2.35 -13.67
C PRO A 8 29.20 -1.52 -12.65
N ALA A 9 29.20 -0.18 -12.80
CA ALA A 9 28.41 0.73 -11.98
C ALA A 9 26.90 0.52 -12.14
N LEU A 10 26.40 0.33 -13.37
CA LEU A 10 24.98 0.05 -13.61
C LEU A 10 24.58 -1.31 -13.05
N LEU A 11 25.45 -2.31 -13.16
CA LEU A 11 25.21 -3.63 -12.59
C LEU A 11 25.13 -3.56 -11.06
N ALA A 12 26.04 -2.84 -10.42
CA ALA A 12 26.04 -2.61 -8.98
C ALA A 12 24.77 -1.88 -8.52
N LEU A 13 24.39 -0.80 -9.22
CA LEU A 13 23.16 -0.06 -8.92
C LEU A 13 21.92 -0.97 -9.01
N LYS A 14 21.79 -1.77 -10.08
CA LYS A 14 20.69 -2.71 -10.19
C LYS A 14 20.74 -3.76 -9.10
N ALA A 15 21.90 -4.31 -8.76
CA ALA A 15 22.01 -5.27 -7.66
C ALA A 15 21.53 -4.66 -6.34
N LEU A 16 21.89 -3.41 -6.04
CA LEU A 16 21.41 -2.68 -4.87
C LEU A 16 19.88 -2.49 -4.90
N LEU A 17 19.30 -2.13 -6.04
CA LEU A 17 17.84 -2.00 -6.18
C LEU A 17 17.11 -3.33 -5.95
N HIS A 18 17.64 -4.45 -6.46
CA HIS A 18 17.07 -5.77 -6.21
C HIS A 18 17.25 -6.20 -4.75
N MET A 19 18.41 -5.94 -4.15
CA MET A 19 18.65 -6.19 -2.72
C MET A 19 17.65 -5.42 -1.87
N PHE A 20 17.42 -4.13 -2.18
CA PHE A 20 16.44 -3.31 -1.48
C PHE A 20 15.01 -3.84 -1.66
N ALA A 21 14.63 -4.24 -2.87
CA ALA A 21 13.31 -4.83 -3.14
C ALA A 21 13.10 -6.15 -2.39
N VAL A 22 14.09 -7.05 -2.42
CA VAL A 22 14.05 -8.32 -1.69
C VAL A 22 13.99 -8.08 -0.18
N TRP A 23 14.75 -7.11 0.33
CA TRP A 23 14.67 -6.72 1.73
C TRP A 23 13.25 -6.27 2.12
N LEU A 24 12.61 -5.44 1.31
CA LEU A 24 11.25 -4.97 1.55
C LEU A 24 10.22 -6.10 1.56
N TYR A 25 10.29 -7.03 0.61
CA TYR A 25 9.38 -8.18 0.57
C TYR A 25 9.60 -9.15 1.73
N LEU A 26 10.86 -9.41 2.10
CA LEU A 26 11.20 -10.46 3.06
C LEU A 26 11.27 -9.99 4.52
N ARG A 27 11.38 -8.69 4.81
CA ARG A 27 11.55 -8.20 6.20
C ARG A 27 10.47 -8.66 7.20
N GLY A 28 9.26 -8.97 6.72
CA GLY A 28 8.15 -9.45 7.55
C GLY A 28 7.95 -10.97 7.52
N LEU A 29 8.70 -11.69 6.69
CA LEU A 29 8.53 -13.12 6.43
C LEU A 29 9.76 -13.95 6.84
N ALA A 30 10.96 -13.38 6.66
CA ALA A 30 12.21 -14.08 6.88
C ALA A 30 12.84 -13.70 8.22
N SER A 31 13.48 -14.67 8.88
CA SER A 31 14.32 -14.39 10.04
C SER A 31 15.54 -13.53 9.66
N GLY A 32 16.12 -12.82 10.63
CA GLY A 32 17.29 -11.95 10.39
C GLY A 32 18.44 -12.62 9.63
N PRO A 33 18.89 -13.84 10.01
CA PRO A 33 19.91 -14.57 9.26
C PRO A 33 19.49 -14.92 7.82
N ALA A 34 18.23 -15.29 7.62
CA ALA A 34 17.69 -15.63 6.31
C ALA A 34 17.60 -14.42 5.38
N LEU A 35 17.33 -13.22 5.92
CA LEU A 35 17.38 -11.97 5.18
C LEU A 35 18.81 -11.70 4.67
N ILE A 36 19.83 -11.87 5.51
CA ILE A 36 21.23 -11.70 5.12
C ILE A 36 21.60 -12.71 4.01
N ALA A 37 21.20 -13.97 4.18
CA ALA A 37 21.43 -15.01 3.17
C ALA A 37 20.76 -14.67 1.84
N ALA A 38 19.49 -14.24 1.86
CA ALA A 38 18.78 -13.81 0.66
C ALA A 38 19.49 -12.65 -0.05
N LEU A 39 19.91 -11.61 0.69
CA LEU A 39 20.62 -10.46 0.11
C LEU A 39 21.97 -10.85 -0.51
N ALA A 40 22.75 -11.71 0.16
CA ALA A 40 23.99 -12.23 -0.40
C ALA A 40 23.73 -12.98 -1.72
N MET A 41 22.69 -13.81 -1.73
CA MET A 41 22.28 -14.60 -2.90
C MET A 41 21.72 -13.75 -4.05
N VAL A 42 21.13 -12.58 -3.79
CA VAL A 42 20.81 -11.59 -4.83
C VAL A 42 22.09 -11.14 -5.55
N GLY A 43 23.15 -10.85 -4.81
CA GLY A 43 24.46 -10.50 -5.38
C GLY A 43 24.98 -11.61 -6.29
N VAL A 44 24.99 -12.85 -5.81
CA VAL A 44 25.40 -14.03 -6.58
C VAL A 44 24.53 -14.23 -7.83
N ALA A 45 23.20 -14.07 -7.70
CA ALA A 45 22.26 -14.21 -8.81
C ALA A 45 22.51 -13.17 -9.91
N THR A 46 22.77 -11.91 -9.54
CA THR A 46 23.03 -10.84 -10.53
C THR A 46 24.31 -11.08 -11.33
N ALA A 47 25.39 -11.53 -10.68
CA ALA A 47 26.62 -11.93 -11.34
C ALA A 47 26.39 -13.15 -12.24
N THR A 48 25.72 -14.18 -11.72
CA THR A 48 25.38 -15.41 -12.45
C THR A 48 24.50 -15.13 -13.66
N ALA A 49 23.55 -14.19 -13.56
CA ALA A 49 22.70 -13.77 -14.68
C ALA A 49 23.50 -13.17 -15.85
N THR A 50 24.60 -12.45 -15.59
CA THR A 50 25.45 -11.95 -16.68
C THR A 50 26.23 -13.05 -17.38
N TRP A 51 26.67 -14.05 -16.62
CA TRP A 51 27.41 -15.19 -17.14
C TRP A 51 26.49 -16.13 -17.95
N THR A 52 25.34 -16.48 -17.38
CA THR A 52 24.33 -17.36 -18.02
C THR A 52 23.78 -16.76 -19.30
N ARG A 53 23.47 -15.45 -19.34
CA ARG A 53 23.04 -14.74 -20.58
C ARG A 53 24.03 -14.89 -21.73
N ARG A 54 25.33 -14.98 -21.45
CA ARG A 54 26.39 -15.08 -22.46
C ARG A 54 26.67 -16.51 -22.91
N ARG A 55 26.46 -17.51 -22.04
CA ARG A 55 26.94 -18.89 -22.27
C ARG A 55 25.84 -19.94 -22.34
N LEU A 56 24.67 -19.69 -21.77
CA LEU A 56 23.60 -20.69 -21.63
C LEU A 56 22.36 -20.34 -22.45
N ARG A 57 21.76 -21.38 -23.02
CA ARG A 57 20.41 -21.31 -23.60
C ARG A 57 19.39 -21.09 -22.48
N LEU A 58 18.27 -20.44 -22.80
CA LEU A 58 17.21 -20.15 -21.82
C LEU A 58 16.74 -21.40 -21.07
N ARG A 59 16.61 -22.54 -21.78
CA ARG A 59 16.22 -23.83 -21.18
C ARG A 59 17.17 -24.28 -20.07
N ALA A 60 18.47 -24.03 -20.21
CA ALA A 60 19.44 -24.37 -19.18
C ALA A 60 19.34 -23.43 -17.97
N THR A 61 19.10 -22.13 -18.18
CA THR A 61 18.80 -21.22 -17.07
C THR A 61 17.55 -21.64 -16.32
N LEU A 62 16.47 -22.00 -17.04
CA LEU A 62 15.24 -22.50 -16.41
C LEU A 62 15.49 -23.78 -15.61
N GLY A 63 16.34 -24.69 -16.10
CA GLY A 63 16.79 -25.86 -15.35
C GLY A 63 17.53 -25.48 -14.06
N LEU A 64 18.44 -24.50 -14.11
CA LEU A 64 19.17 -24.02 -12.93
C LEU A 64 18.24 -23.35 -11.91
N VAL A 65 17.27 -22.56 -12.37
CA VAL A 65 16.25 -21.93 -11.53
C VAL A 65 15.37 -23.00 -10.89
N GLY A 66 14.90 -23.99 -11.66
CA GLY A 66 14.13 -25.12 -11.15
C GLY A 66 14.90 -25.93 -10.10
N LEU A 67 16.18 -26.19 -10.35
CA LEU A 67 17.06 -26.87 -9.39
C LEU A 67 17.24 -26.04 -8.11
N ALA A 68 17.40 -24.71 -8.22
CA ALA A 68 17.52 -23.85 -7.06
C ALA A 68 16.24 -23.81 -6.23
N VAL A 69 15.05 -23.78 -6.85
CA VAL A 69 13.76 -23.84 -6.14
C VAL A 69 13.55 -25.21 -5.48
N ALA A 70 13.80 -26.30 -6.23
CA ALA A 70 13.71 -27.65 -5.67
C ALA A 70 14.71 -27.86 -4.53
N GLY A 71 15.94 -27.33 -4.68
CA GLY A 71 16.96 -27.33 -3.64
C GLY A 71 16.57 -26.50 -2.42
N ALA A 72 15.95 -25.32 -2.61
CA ALA A 72 15.44 -24.49 -1.52
C ALA A 72 14.46 -25.29 -0.64
N TRP A 73 13.51 -25.99 -1.27
CA TRP A 73 12.53 -26.81 -0.58
C TRP A 73 13.17 -28.06 0.04
N ALA A 74 13.90 -28.86 -0.74
CA ALA A 74 14.46 -30.12 -0.29
C ALA A 74 15.51 -29.94 0.81
N ILE A 75 16.37 -28.92 0.73
CA ILE A 75 17.38 -28.64 1.76
C ILE A 75 16.68 -28.15 3.03
N SER A 76 15.71 -27.25 2.92
CA SER A 76 14.97 -26.75 4.08
C SER A 76 14.24 -27.89 4.81
N GLU A 77 13.50 -28.72 4.07
CA GLU A 77 12.80 -29.89 4.62
C GLU A 77 13.78 -30.89 5.24
N TRP A 78 14.88 -31.19 4.54
CA TRP A 78 15.90 -32.08 5.07
C TRP A 78 16.51 -31.56 6.38
N LEU A 79 16.75 -30.25 6.52
CA LEU A 79 17.22 -29.66 7.77
C LEU A 79 16.19 -29.77 8.90
N LEU A 80 14.90 -29.64 8.58
CA LEU A 80 13.82 -29.70 9.56
C LEU A 80 13.50 -31.13 10.01
N ASP A 81 13.62 -32.10 9.09
CA ASP A 81 13.27 -33.51 9.33
C ASP A 81 14.46 -34.35 9.82
N SER A 82 15.71 -33.87 9.68
CA SER A 82 16.87 -34.68 10.04
C SER A 82 16.92 -35.00 11.54
N THR A 83 16.80 -36.29 11.85
CA THR A 83 17.24 -36.91 13.11
C THR A 83 18.74 -37.22 13.13
N GLY A 84 19.52 -36.69 12.16
CA GLY A 84 20.93 -37.04 11.89
C GLY A 84 21.94 -36.03 12.45
N LEU A 85 22.91 -35.59 11.62
CA LEU A 85 24.02 -34.67 12.00
C LEU A 85 23.57 -33.39 12.74
N TRP A 86 22.33 -32.96 12.52
CA TRP A 86 21.73 -31.77 13.14
C TRP A 86 20.91 -32.08 14.40
N ALA A 87 20.67 -33.35 14.74
CA ALA A 87 19.93 -33.75 15.94
C ALA A 87 20.67 -33.41 17.24
N GLY A 88 22.00 -33.20 17.17
CA GLY A 88 22.79 -32.68 18.28
C GLY A 88 22.82 -31.15 18.37
N LEU A 89 22.30 -30.44 17.37
CA LEU A 89 22.23 -28.99 17.38
C LEU A 89 20.91 -28.53 18.02
N ALA A 90 20.97 -27.42 18.75
CA ALA A 90 19.78 -26.85 19.36
C ALA A 90 18.72 -26.54 18.28
N PRO A 91 17.41 -26.53 18.62
CA PRO A 91 16.35 -26.26 17.65
C PRO A 91 16.50 -24.93 16.89
N ARG A 92 17.06 -23.91 17.54
CA ARG A 92 17.20 -22.55 16.99
C ARG A 92 18.13 -22.45 15.78
N PRO A 93 19.40 -22.93 15.80
CA PRO A 93 20.27 -22.90 14.62
C PRO A 93 19.74 -23.76 13.47
N THR A 94 19.08 -24.90 13.74
CA THR A 94 18.47 -25.73 12.70
C THR A 94 17.38 -24.97 11.95
N LEU A 95 16.49 -24.29 12.69
CA LEU A 95 15.42 -23.47 12.10
C LEU A 95 15.98 -22.28 11.31
N HIS A 96 16.99 -21.58 11.85
CA HIS A 96 17.67 -20.52 11.09
C HIS A 96 18.37 -21.05 9.83
N GLY A 97 19.00 -22.23 9.89
CA GLY A 97 19.63 -22.86 8.73
C GLY A 97 18.61 -23.21 7.65
N ALA A 98 17.47 -23.77 8.04
CA ALA A 98 16.38 -24.09 7.12
C ALA A 98 15.80 -22.83 6.46
N ASP A 99 15.57 -21.75 7.22
CA ASP A 99 15.13 -20.47 6.69
C ASP A 99 16.16 -19.86 5.73
N MET A 100 17.44 -19.87 6.11
CA MET A 100 18.53 -19.33 5.29
C MET A 100 18.65 -20.06 3.96
N ALA A 101 18.55 -21.39 3.97
CA ALA A 101 18.56 -22.20 2.77
C ALA A 101 17.35 -21.88 1.88
N PHE A 102 16.15 -21.86 2.46
CA PHE A 102 14.92 -21.61 1.73
C PHE A 102 14.90 -20.21 1.09
N PHE A 103 14.99 -19.15 1.90
CA PHE A 103 14.92 -17.78 1.41
C PHE A 103 16.14 -17.38 0.57
N GLY A 104 17.33 -17.91 0.90
CA GLY A 104 18.55 -17.70 0.12
C GLY A 104 18.42 -18.22 -1.30
N LEU A 105 18.06 -19.49 -1.44
CA LEU A 105 17.93 -20.14 -2.75
C LEU A 105 16.70 -19.67 -3.53
N ALA A 106 15.59 -19.37 -2.84
CA ALA A 106 14.41 -18.78 -3.48
C ALA A 106 14.70 -17.39 -4.05
N ALA A 107 15.38 -16.51 -3.28
CA ALA A 107 15.79 -15.20 -3.76
C ALA A 107 16.79 -15.31 -4.92
N PHE A 108 17.75 -16.25 -4.84
CA PHE A 108 18.66 -16.54 -5.94
C PHE A 108 17.90 -16.90 -7.22
N ALA A 109 16.98 -17.86 -7.14
CA ALA A 109 16.21 -18.36 -8.27
C ALA A 109 15.36 -17.26 -8.90
N ALA A 110 14.64 -16.48 -8.08
CA ALA A 110 13.77 -15.39 -8.55
C ALA A 110 14.58 -14.29 -9.26
N ILE A 111 15.66 -13.82 -8.66
CA ILE A 111 16.48 -12.75 -9.26
C ILE A 111 17.23 -13.26 -10.49
N LEU A 112 17.77 -14.47 -10.46
CA LEU A 112 18.45 -15.05 -11.63
C LEU A 112 17.50 -15.13 -12.83
N LEU A 113 16.28 -15.65 -12.61
CA LEU A 113 15.26 -15.76 -13.65
C LEU A 113 14.88 -14.37 -14.20
N LEU A 114 14.57 -13.43 -13.31
CA LEU A 114 14.15 -12.09 -13.67
C LEU A 114 15.23 -11.36 -14.48
N ARG A 115 16.50 -11.45 -14.06
CA ARG A 115 17.62 -10.79 -14.73
C ARG A 115 18.00 -11.45 -16.05
N ASP A 116 17.95 -12.78 -16.14
CA ASP A 116 18.19 -13.49 -17.40
C ASP A 116 17.10 -13.18 -18.42
N LEU A 117 15.83 -13.17 -18.01
CA LEU A 117 14.69 -12.83 -18.87
C LEU A 117 14.69 -11.37 -19.31
N SER A 118 14.93 -10.42 -18.39
CA SER A 118 15.01 -8.99 -18.70
C SER A 118 16.11 -8.68 -19.72
N GLY A 119 17.26 -9.35 -19.60
CA GLY A 119 18.33 -9.21 -20.60
C GLY A 119 18.01 -9.80 -21.98
N ARG A 120 16.99 -10.65 -22.09
CA ARG A 120 16.59 -11.32 -23.34
C ARG A 120 15.38 -10.66 -24.01
N SER A 121 14.51 -9.99 -23.24
CA SER A 121 13.29 -9.37 -23.77
C SER A 121 12.93 -8.08 -23.04
N ARG A 122 12.47 -7.07 -23.80
CA ARG A 122 12.03 -5.77 -23.26
C ARG A 122 10.81 -5.88 -22.35
N LEU A 123 9.94 -6.85 -22.60
CA LEU A 123 8.76 -7.08 -21.76
C LEU A 123 9.18 -7.44 -20.33
N PHE A 124 10.26 -8.23 -20.19
CA PHE A 124 10.77 -8.61 -18.88
C PHE A 124 11.54 -7.49 -18.16
N THR A 125 12.02 -6.48 -18.87
CA THR A 125 12.52 -5.24 -18.25
C THR A 125 11.41 -4.47 -17.53
N VAL A 126 10.18 -4.49 -18.09
CA VAL A 126 9.01 -3.91 -17.41
C VAL A 126 8.67 -4.71 -16.16
N PHE A 127 8.71 -6.04 -16.22
CA PHE A 127 8.52 -6.88 -15.04
C PHE A 127 9.63 -6.70 -13.99
N GLU A 128 10.87 -6.47 -14.39
CA GLU A 128 11.99 -6.17 -13.49
C GLU A 128 11.77 -4.83 -12.75
N ALA A 129 11.38 -3.79 -13.47
CA ALA A 129 11.00 -2.51 -12.87
C ALA A 129 9.78 -2.66 -11.95
N ALA A 130 8.74 -3.37 -12.41
CA ALA A 130 7.54 -3.63 -11.64
C ALA A 130 7.81 -4.43 -10.36
N PHE A 131 8.78 -5.35 -10.38
CA PHE A 131 9.20 -6.08 -9.18
C PHE A 131 9.78 -5.14 -8.12
N VAL A 132 10.69 -4.23 -8.50
CA VAL A 132 11.33 -3.27 -7.60
C VAL A 132 10.32 -2.23 -7.08
N VAL A 133 9.54 -1.65 -7.98
CA VAL A 133 8.48 -0.68 -7.65
C VAL A 133 7.42 -1.33 -6.80
N GLY A 134 7.03 -2.55 -7.18
CA GLY A 134 6.07 -3.38 -6.46
C GLY A 134 6.47 -3.63 -5.03
N ALA A 135 7.76 -3.71 -4.71
CA ALA A 135 8.23 -3.91 -3.33
C ALA A 135 7.89 -2.70 -2.45
N VAL A 136 8.05 -1.49 -3.01
CA VAL A 136 7.68 -0.26 -2.32
C VAL A 136 6.16 -0.12 -2.27
N VAL A 137 5.46 -0.38 -3.37
CA VAL A 137 3.99 -0.36 -3.38
C VAL A 137 3.43 -1.35 -2.36
N PHE A 138 4.00 -2.55 -2.25
CA PHE A 138 3.59 -3.58 -1.30
C PHE A 138 3.77 -3.11 0.15
N LEU A 139 4.88 -2.41 0.45
CA LEU A 139 5.10 -1.79 1.76
C LEU A 139 3.97 -0.83 2.13
N PHE A 140 3.45 -0.07 1.17
CA PHE A 140 2.41 0.93 1.37
C PHE A 140 1.00 0.44 0.97
N ALA A 141 0.83 -0.81 0.50
CA ALA A 141 -0.45 -1.31 0.02
C ALA A 141 -1.50 -1.42 1.14
N GLY A 142 -1.07 -1.47 2.39
CA GLY A 142 -1.93 -1.41 3.58
C GLY A 142 -2.70 -0.10 3.77
N HIS A 143 -2.39 0.98 3.02
CA HIS A 143 -3.14 2.24 3.07
C HIS A 143 -4.45 2.20 2.27
N ARG A 144 -4.82 1.05 1.68
CA ARG A 144 -6.08 0.92 0.93
C ARG A 144 -7.26 0.85 1.92
N GLY A 145 -8.09 1.89 1.92
CA GLY A 145 -9.30 1.97 2.75
C GLY A 145 -9.36 3.14 3.72
N LEU A 146 -8.64 4.24 3.47
CA LEU A 146 -8.57 5.44 4.35
C LEU A 146 -7.91 5.20 5.71
N THR A 147 -7.26 4.05 5.89
CA THR A 147 -6.34 3.75 6.99
C THR A 147 -5.00 4.45 6.76
N LEU A 148 -5.00 5.77 6.90
CA LEU A 148 -3.78 6.60 6.87
C LEU A 148 -2.80 6.27 8.02
N ASP A 149 -3.25 5.49 9.00
CA ASP A 149 -2.45 5.00 10.12
C ASP A 149 -1.59 3.77 9.76
N GLN A 150 -1.70 3.16 8.57
CA GLN A 150 -0.95 1.94 8.27
C GLN A 150 0.06 2.10 7.15
N PRO A 151 1.37 1.82 7.36
CA PRO A 151 1.89 1.11 8.51
C PRO A 151 2.14 2.04 9.70
N ARG A 152 1.61 1.67 10.87
CA ARG A 152 1.59 2.50 12.11
C ARG A 152 2.95 3.03 12.50
N PHE A 153 4.00 2.21 12.36
CA PHE A 153 5.36 2.65 12.66
C PHE A 153 5.78 3.91 11.88
N PHE A 154 5.29 4.09 10.64
CA PHE A 154 5.64 5.23 9.80
C PHE A 154 4.82 6.47 10.15
N SER A 155 3.49 6.31 10.29
CA SER A 155 2.59 7.41 10.64
C SER A 155 2.87 7.93 12.06
N ASP A 156 3.11 7.03 13.03
CA ASP A 156 3.47 7.39 14.41
C ASP A 156 4.79 8.15 14.45
N TRP A 157 5.81 7.71 13.70
CA TRP A 157 7.08 8.42 13.60
C TRP A 157 6.94 9.80 12.94
N ALA A 158 6.13 9.91 11.89
CA ALA A 158 5.90 11.17 11.20
C ALA A 158 5.23 12.18 12.14
N TRP A 159 4.16 11.76 12.83
CA TRP A 159 3.46 12.59 13.79
C TRP A 159 4.29 12.91 15.03
N SER A 160 5.07 11.97 15.57
CA SER A 160 5.96 12.24 16.71
C SER A 160 7.03 13.29 16.39
N THR A 161 7.33 13.49 15.10
CA THR A 161 8.28 14.49 14.62
C THR A 161 7.59 15.76 14.08
N GLY A 162 6.26 15.87 14.23
CA GLY A 162 5.47 17.01 13.75
C GLY A 162 5.41 17.13 12.23
N ARG A 163 5.62 16.04 11.49
CA ARG A 163 5.59 16.02 10.02
C ARG A 163 4.31 15.35 9.51
N ASP A 164 3.76 15.88 8.42
CA ASP A 164 2.64 15.27 7.73
C ASP A 164 3.11 14.03 6.93
N PRO A 165 2.63 12.81 7.24
CA PRO A 165 2.99 11.60 6.51
C PRO A 165 2.62 11.66 5.02
N GLN A 166 1.58 12.43 4.64
CA GLN A 166 1.18 12.56 3.24
C GLN A 166 2.25 13.23 2.38
N VAL A 167 2.92 14.27 2.90
CA VAL A 167 4.02 14.95 2.20
C VAL A 167 5.18 13.99 1.96
N ILE A 168 5.52 13.19 2.97
CA ILE A 168 6.60 12.20 2.88
C ILE A 168 6.25 11.10 1.87
N LEU A 169 5.02 10.57 1.90
CA LEU A 169 4.55 9.56 0.95
C LEU A 169 4.56 10.07 -0.50
N ARG A 170 4.16 11.32 -0.74
CA ARG A 170 4.26 11.96 -2.07
C ARG A 170 5.72 12.01 -2.53
N GLY A 171 6.64 12.37 -1.64
CA GLY A 171 8.08 12.37 -1.92
C GLY A 171 8.61 10.98 -2.27
N VAL A 172 8.25 9.95 -1.49
CA VAL A 172 8.61 8.55 -1.76
C VAL A 172 8.05 8.10 -3.11
N GLY A 173 6.78 8.41 -3.40
CA GLY A 173 6.16 8.11 -4.69
C GLY A 173 6.91 8.72 -5.88
N ALA A 174 7.33 9.99 -5.77
CA ALA A 174 8.14 10.65 -6.80
C ALA A 174 9.51 9.97 -7.00
N VAL A 175 10.18 9.57 -5.91
CA VAL A 175 11.45 8.83 -5.98
C VAL A 175 11.27 7.47 -6.67
N VAL A 176 10.23 6.72 -6.30
CA VAL A 176 9.92 5.41 -6.90
C VAL A 176 9.60 5.54 -8.39
N ALA A 177 8.86 6.57 -8.79
CA ALA A 177 8.60 6.89 -10.18
C ALA A 177 9.92 7.15 -10.94
N GLY A 178 10.83 7.93 -10.36
CA GLY A 178 12.17 8.17 -10.91
C GLY A 178 13.00 6.88 -11.08
N ILE A 179 12.97 5.99 -10.07
CA ILE A 179 13.63 4.67 -10.14
C ILE A 179 13.04 3.82 -11.26
N SER A 180 11.71 3.82 -11.42
CA SER A 180 11.00 3.08 -12.48
C SER A 180 11.50 3.49 -13.86
N VAL A 181 11.57 4.80 -14.10
CA VAL A 181 12.10 5.39 -15.34
C VAL A 181 13.55 4.96 -15.54
N LEU A 182 14.38 5.12 -14.52
CA LEU A 182 15.80 4.75 -14.62
C LEU A 182 16.00 3.28 -14.97
N MET A 183 15.17 2.37 -14.43
CA MET A 183 15.24 0.94 -14.75
C MET A 183 14.75 0.62 -16.17
N LEU A 184 13.74 1.33 -16.68
CA LEU A 184 13.19 1.13 -18.02
C LEU A 184 14.08 1.73 -19.13
N LEU A 185 14.86 2.76 -18.81
CA LEU A 185 15.79 3.39 -19.75
C LEU A 185 17.17 2.73 -19.72
N GLU A 186 17.21 1.43 -20.02
CA GLU A 186 18.47 0.79 -20.42
C GLU A 186 18.99 1.43 -21.72
N SER A 187 20.16 2.09 -21.64
CA SER A 187 20.98 2.47 -22.79
C SER A 187 20.46 3.61 -23.71
N GLN A 188 19.67 4.57 -23.19
CA GLN A 188 19.28 5.75 -23.97
C GLN A 188 20.13 6.97 -23.60
N ARG A 189 20.42 7.86 -24.57
CA ARG A 189 21.12 9.13 -24.32
C ARG A 189 20.44 9.89 -23.17
N ILE A 190 21.19 10.55 -22.29
CA ILE A 190 20.68 11.32 -21.12
C ILE A 190 19.49 12.21 -21.48
N VAL A 191 19.48 12.80 -22.68
CA VAL A 191 18.36 13.61 -23.20
C VAL A 191 17.02 12.86 -23.22
N LYS A 192 17.03 11.57 -23.58
CA LYS A 192 15.82 10.72 -23.60
C LYS A 192 15.37 10.35 -22.19
N ILE A 193 16.31 10.21 -21.25
CA ILE A 193 16.00 10.03 -19.81
C ILE A 193 15.30 11.29 -19.28
N ILE A 194 15.87 12.47 -19.54
CA ILE A 194 15.28 13.76 -19.13
C ILE A 194 13.90 13.94 -19.78
N ALA A 195 13.76 13.68 -21.09
CA ALA A 195 12.49 13.79 -21.79
C ALA A 195 11.43 12.84 -21.23
N SER A 196 11.79 11.58 -20.94
CA SER A 196 10.86 10.62 -20.32
C SER A 196 10.48 11.00 -18.89
N LEU A 197 11.43 11.56 -18.12
CA LEU A 197 11.17 12.02 -16.76
C LEU A 197 10.22 13.22 -16.77
N LEU A 198 10.47 14.20 -17.65
CA LEU A 198 9.58 15.35 -17.86
C LEU A 198 8.20 14.91 -18.34
N THR A 199 8.13 13.96 -19.26
CA THR A 199 6.86 13.41 -19.74
C THR A 199 6.11 12.70 -18.62
N LEU A 200 6.79 11.88 -17.82
CA LEU A 200 6.18 11.21 -16.67
C LEU A 200 5.70 12.21 -15.62
N LEU A 201 6.48 13.25 -15.36
CA LEU A 201 6.13 14.30 -14.40
C LEU A 201 4.95 15.14 -14.90
N LEU A 202 4.88 15.40 -16.20
CA LEU A 202 3.76 16.07 -16.85
C LEU A 202 2.50 15.20 -16.81
N VAL A 203 2.57 13.94 -17.24
CA VAL A 203 1.43 13.01 -17.19
C VAL A 203 0.98 12.78 -15.75
N GLY A 204 1.92 12.53 -14.83
CA GLY A 204 1.63 12.38 -13.41
C GLY A 204 1.02 13.65 -12.81
N GLY A 205 1.50 14.83 -13.21
CA GLY A 205 0.91 16.12 -12.83
C GLY A 205 -0.50 16.33 -13.36
N VAL A 206 -0.76 15.95 -14.62
CA VAL A 206 -2.10 16.00 -15.23
C VAL A 206 -3.06 15.04 -14.52
N VAL A 207 -2.64 13.79 -14.30
CA VAL A 207 -3.42 12.79 -13.56
C VAL A 207 -3.70 13.27 -12.13
N TYR A 208 -2.70 13.82 -11.44
CA TYR A 208 -2.88 14.42 -10.13
C TYR A 208 -3.90 15.57 -10.17
N TRP A 209 -3.76 16.49 -11.14
CA TRP A 209 -4.68 17.61 -11.28
C TRP A 209 -6.13 17.17 -11.55
N LEU A 210 -6.32 16.10 -12.33
CA LEU A 210 -7.63 15.52 -12.60
C LEU A 210 -8.26 14.83 -11.38
N ILE A 211 -7.43 14.28 -10.48
CA ILE A 211 -7.89 13.44 -9.37
C ILE A 211 -7.85 14.17 -8.01
N LYS A 212 -7.14 15.30 -7.89
CA LYS A 212 -6.92 16.00 -6.61
C LYS A 212 -8.21 16.38 -5.87
N ASP A 213 -9.30 16.61 -6.61
CA ASP A 213 -10.60 17.01 -6.06
C ASP A 213 -11.59 15.83 -5.94
N LEU A 214 -11.18 14.62 -6.37
CA LEU A 214 -11.98 13.42 -6.17
C LEU A 214 -11.90 13.02 -4.70
N ARG A 215 -12.94 13.40 -3.94
CA ARG A 215 -13.15 12.92 -2.58
C ARG A 215 -13.46 11.42 -2.63
N ILE A 216 -12.50 10.59 -2.26
CA ILE A 216 -12.67 9.14 -2.04
C ILE A 216 -12.99 8.89 -0.55
N GLU A 217 -13.67 9.84 0.10
CA GLU A 217 -14.21 9.66 1.44
C GLU A 217 -15.58 8.99 1.29
N PRO A 218 -15.86 7.83 1.94
CA PRO A 218 -17.21 7.37 2.07
C PRO A 218 -17.97 8.47 2.82
N LYS A 219 -19.08 8.92 2.24
CA LYS A 219 -19.99 9.85 2.90
C LYS A 219 -20.48 9.18 4.18
N ILE A 220 -19.86 9.50 5.31
CA ILE A 220 -20.31 9.04 6.62
C ILE A 220 -21.63 9.77 6.84
N ASP A 221 -22.73 9.02 6.86
CA ASP A 221 -24.04 9.57 7.14
C ASP A 221 -24.11 9.90 8.65
N THR A 222 -23.69 11.12 8.98
CA THR A 222 -23.77 11.67 10.34
C THR A 222 -25.19 12.12 10.69
N GLY A 223 -26.16 11.99 9.76
CA GLY A 223 -27.55 12.38 9.95
C GLY A 223 -28.27 11.61 11.06
N GLY A 224 -27.80 10.40 11.40
CA GLY A 224 -28.31 9.62 12.54
C GLY A 224 -27.60 9.87 13.87
N LEU A 225 -26.51 10.65 13.88
CA LEU A 225 -25.63 10.84 15.05
C LEU A 225 -25.75 12.24 15.68
N GLY A 226 -26.65 13.10 15.17
CA GLY A 226 -26.93 14.41 15.77
C GLY A 226 -25.78 15.42 15.70
N LEU A 227 -24.78 15.19 14.85
CA LEU A 227 -23.56 16.00 14.75
C LEU A 227 -23.56 17.03 13.61
N THR A 228 -24.61 17.08 12.79
CA THR A 228 -24.80 18.18 11.84
C THR A 228 -25.67 19.26 12.47
N ASN A 229 -25.03 20.32 12.97
CA ASN A 229 -25.71 21.61 13.16
C ASN A 229 -26.30 22.03 11.80
N GLN A 230 -27.62 22.12 11.73
CA GLN A 230 -28.44 22.48 10.56
C GLN A 230 -28.26 23.95 10.11
N GLU A 231 -27.05 24.50 10.11
CA GLU A 231 -26.84 25.94 9.85
C GLU A 231 -25.97 26.27 8.64
N GLN A 232 -25.49 25.28 7.87
CA GLN A 232 -24.67 25.56 6.68
C GLN A 232 -25.38 25.52 5.32
N ASP A 233 -26.71 25.28 5.29
CA ASP A 233 -27.49 25.23 4.04
C ASP A 233 -28.38 26.46 3.80
N ARG A 234 -28.08 27.61 4.43
CA ARG A 234 -28.84 28.87 4.21
C ARG A 234 -27.99 30.08 3.84
N GLN A 235 -26.91 29.90 3.08
CA GLN A 235 -26.22 31.06 2.51
C GLN A 235 -25.61 30.75 1.15
N GLY A 236 -26.42 30.88 0.10
CA GLY A 236 -25.90 30.75 -1.27
C GLY A 236 -26.93 30.62 -2.39
N ASP A 237 -28.11 31.23 -2.29
CA ASP A 237 -28.93 31.43 -3.48
C ASP A 237 -29.63 32.79 -3.44
N LYS A 238 -28.97 33.78 -4.08
CA LYS A 238 -29.62 35.00 -4.56
C LYS A 238 -29.41 35.05 -6.06
N GLY A 239 -30.22 34.24 -6.75
CA GLY A 239 -30.47 34.38 -8.18
C GLY A 239 -31.03 35.75 -8.53
N GLU A 240 -30.62 36.23 -9.69
CA GLU A 240 -30.94 37.51 -10.32
C GLU A 240 -32.45 37.66 -10.55
N GLY A 241 -33.04 38.74 -10.02
CA GLY A 241 -34.41 39.16 -10.34
C GLY A 241 -34.43 40.03 -11.59
N LYS A 242 -35.22 39.62 -12.58
CA LYS A 242 -35.70 40.46 -13.69
C LYS A 242 -37.22 40.50 -13.62
N ASP A 243 -37.76 41.71 -13.61
CA ASP A 243 -39.16 42.05 -13.41
C ASP A 243 -40.12 41.51 -14.50
N GLY A 244 -41.39 41.29 -14.13
CA GLY A 244 -42.45 40.93 -15.08
C GLY A 244 -43.80 40.57 -14.44
N ASP A 245 -44.52 41.62 -14.02
CA ASP A 245 -45.94 41.82 -13.71
C ASP A 245 -47.02 40.80 -14.16
N GLY A 246 -48.04 40.62 -13.29
CA GLY A 246 -49.45 40.49 -13.70
C GLY A 246 -50.20 39.15 -13.54
N GLY A 247 -51.14 39.10 -12.58
CA GLY A 247 -52.49 38.54 -12.87
C GLY A 247 -52.98 37.26 -12.15
N GLY A 248 -53.61 37.44 -10.99
CA GLY A 248 -54.95 36.96 -10.58
C GLY A 248 -55.53 35.57 -10.94
N GLN A 249 -56.15 34.98 -9.90
CA GLN A 249 -57.32 34.08 -9.83
C GLN A 249 -57.17 32.56 -9.61
N ASP A 250 -57.61 32.19 -8.39
CA ASP A 250 -58.66 31.21 -8.04
C ASP A 250 -58.38 29.70 -8.02
N GLY A 251 -58.57 29.14 -6.81
CA GLY A 251 -59.55 28.06 -6.65
C GLY A 251 -59.16 26.87 -5.77
N LYS A 252 -59.85 26.75 -4.61
CA LYS A 252 -60.25 25.52 -3.86
C LYS A 252 -59.14 24.52 -3.48
N GLY A 253 -58.87 24.19 -2.21
CA GLY A 253 -59.80 23.94 -1.11
C GLY A 253 -60.21 22.47 -1.10
N ASP A 254 -59.58 21.63 -0.28
CA ASP A 254 -60.31 20.61 0.48
C ASP A 254 -59.58 20.17 1.76
N LYS A 255 -60.38 19.97 2.81
CA LYS A 255 -60.02 19.56 4.17
C LYS A 255 -60.15 18.05 4.29
N GLY A 256 -59.30 17.43 5.12
CA GLY A 256 -59.48 16.05 5.57
C GLY A 256 -58.96 15.89 7.00
N ASP A 257 -59.89 15.90 7.94
CA ASP A 257 -59.70 15.79 9.39
C ASP A 257 -59.47 14.33 9.87
N GLY A 258 -58.67 14.16 10.93
CA GLY A 258 -59.18 13.50 12.14
C GLY A 258 -58.59 12.16 12.63
N LYS A 259 -58.17 12.21 13.91
CA LYS A 259 -58.13 11.15 14.97
C LYS A 259 -57.03 10.08 14.90
N GLY A 260 -56.31 9.74 15.98
CA GLY A 260 -56.37 10.13 17.40
C GLY A 260 -56.14 8.92 18.32
N GLY A 261 -55.38 9.13 19.41
CA GLY A 261 -55.31 8.30 20.65
C GLY A 261 -54.43 7.06 20.56
N GLY A 262 -53.51 6.74 21.47
CA GLY A 262 -53.31 6.99 22.92
C GLY A 262 -52.55 5.73 23.41
N GLY A 263 -51.77 5.62 24.48
CA GLY A 263 -51.49 6.40 25.68
C GLY A 263 -50.90 5.40 26.72
N ASN A 264 -50.01 5.88 27.59
CA ASN A 264 -49.65 5.40 28.96
C ASN A 264 -48.27 5.99 29.27
N GLY A 265 -48.11 7.00 30.15
CA GLY A 265 -48.42 7.05 31.59
C GLY A 265 -47.14 6.63 32.35
N ALA A 266 -46.48 7.40 33.22
CA ALA A 266 -46.88 8.28 34.33
C ALA A 266 -45.66 9.20 34.69
N ASN A 267 -45.82 10.51 34.93
CA ASN A 267 -45.91 11.21 36.24
C ASN A 267 -44.68 10.98 37.15
N ASP A 268 -44.00 11.93 37.82
CA ASP A 268 -44.20 13.32 38.24
C ASP A 268 -42.79 13.95 38.40
N GLY A 269 -42.49 15.19 38.01
CA GLY A 269 -42.84 16.40 38.76
C GLY A 269 -41.55 17.12 39.21
N LEU A 270 -41.26 18.29 38.63
CA LEU A 270 -40.74 19.49 39.30
C LEU A 270 -40.41 20.55 38.24
N SER A 271 -41.20 21.62 38.29
CA SER A 271 -41.02 22.85 37.54
C SER A 271 -39.78 23.59 38.03
N GLY A 272 -38.89 23.96 37.11
CA GLY A 272 -37.74 24.81 37.39
C GLY A 272 -37.04 25.17 36.09
N GLY A 273 -37.18 26.43 35.65
CA GLY A 273 -36.49 26.95 34.47
C GLY A 273 -34.99 26.74 34.60
N GLY A 274 -34.45 25.86 33.74
CA GLY A 274 -33.04 25.54 33.65
C GLY A 274 -32.72 25.27 32.19
N ALA A 275 -31.56 25.74 31.75
CA ALA A 275 -31.05 25.60 30.39
C ALA A 275 -31.20 24.15 29.88
N PRO A 276 -31.35 23.93 28.56
CA PRO A 276 -31.34 22.58 28.01
C PRO A 276 -30.09 21.84 28.52
N PRO A 277 -30.22 20.59 29.00
CA PRO A 277 -29.07 19.86 29.51
C PRO A 277 -27.99 19.83 28.44
N THR A 278 -26.81 20.34 28.77
CA THR A 278 -25.61 20.17 27.94
C THR A 278 -25.48 18.68 27.66
N PRO A 279 -25.48 18.25 26.38
CA PRO A 279 -25.36 16.83 26.07
C PRO A 279 -24.04 16.32 26.64
N ASP A 280 -24.11 15.21 27.36
CA ASP A 280 -22.93 14.53 27.87
C ASP A 280 -21.96 14.27 26.70
N PRO A 281 -20.64 14.42 26.88
CA PRO A 281 -19.69 14.17 25.81
C PRO A 281 -19.76 12.70 25.39
N VAL A 282 -20.44 12.43 24.28
CA VAL A 282 -20.50 11.10 23.68
C VAL A 282 -19.24 10.90 22.84
N ALA A 283 -18.33 10.04 23.31
CA ALA A 283 -17.23 9.55 22.50
C ALA A 283 -17.75 8.46 21.56
N VAL A 284 -17.73 8.71 20.24
CA VAL A 284 -18.09 7.72 19.23
C VAL A 284 -16.84 6.95 18.83
N ALA A 285 -16.76 5.67 19.21
CA ALA A 285 -15.75 4.75 18.72
C ALA A 285 -16.33 3.94 17.56
N VAL A 286 -15.79 4.14 16.35
CA VAL A 286 -16.18 3.36 15.17
C VAL A 286 -15.25 2.16 15.07
N PHE A 287 -15.78 0.96 15.30
CA PHE A 287 -15.03 -0.29 15.14
C PHE A 287 -15.18 -0.83 13.72
N HIS A 288 -14.06 -1.09 13.05
CA HIS A 288 -14.05 -1.80 11.78
C HIS A 288 -14.08 -3.31 12.02
N ALA A 289 -15.29 -3.89 12.18
CA ALA A 289 -15.70 -5.30 12.02
C ALA A 289 -14.85 -6.46 12.59
N THR A 290 -13.72 -6.23 13.26
CA THR A 290 -12.77 -7.29 13.64
C THR A 290 -12.81 -7.68 15.11
N TYR A 291 -13.62 -7.00 15.92
CA TYR A 291 -13.70 -7.29 17.34
C TYR A 291 -15.11 -7.05 17.87
N ASP A 292 -15.73 -8.13 18.35
CA ASP A 292 -17.03 -8.10 19.02
C ASP A 292 -16.79 -8.44 20.50
N PRO A 293 -16.81 -7.46 21.41
CA PRO A 293 -16.45 -7.68 22.80
C PRO A 293 -17.48 -8.61 23.47
N PRO A 294 -17.06 -9.67 24.16
CA PRO A 294 -17.97 -10.48 24.96
C PRO A 294 -18.57 -9.60 26.07
N GLY A 295 -19.83 -9.20 25.89
CA GLY A 295 -20.58 -8.35 26.82
C GLY A 295 -20.83 -6.91 26.36
N GLY A 296 -20.42 -6.51 25.15
CA GLY A 296 -20.77 -5.19 24.59
C GLY A 296 -20.13 -3.98 25.30
N ILE A 297 -19.24 -4.20 26.28
CA ILE A 297 -18.58 -3.16 27.06
C ILE A 297 -17.12 -3.05 26.60
N LEU A 298 -16.70 -1.82 26.33
CA LEU A 298 -15.34 -1.47 25.94
C LEU A 298 -14.76 -0.53 26.99
N TYR A 299 -13.59 -0.89 27.52
CA TYR A 299 -12.85 -0.04 28.44
C TYR A 299 -11.84 0.79 27.65
N PHE A 300 -12.05 2.10 27.63
CA PHE A 300 -11.03 3.07 27.20
C PHE A 300 -10.21 3.44 28.43
N ARG A 301 -8.88 3.47 28.27
CA ARG A 301 -7.98 3.98 29.30
C ARG A 301 -7.47 5.36 28.90
#